data_AF-A0A356P6H2-F1
#
_entry.id   AF-A0A356P6H2-F1
#
_cell.length_a   1.000
_cell.length_b   1.000
_cell.length_c   1.000
_cell.angle_alpha   90.00
_cell.angle_beta   90.00
_cell.angle_gamma   90.00
#
_symmetry.space_group_name_H-M   'P 1'
#
loop_
_entity.id
_entity.type
_entity.pdbx_description
1 polymer ?
#
loop_
_entity_poly.entity_id
_entity_poly.type
_entity_poly.pdbx_seq_one_letter_code
_entity_poly.pdbx_strand_id
1 'polypeptide(L)' 'MPQLPRRMPRGYLKVKEKVLQTVSEVKEFYKTADNPLFEVFYIEHGSAMMDDFSGQPCKSYKF' A
#
# COMPACT_ATOMS: atom_id res chain seq x y z
N MET A 1 11.98 -13.10 -10.63
CA MET A 1 12.14 -11.64 -10.44
C MET A 1 10.91 -11.15 -9.68
N PRO A 2 11.02 -10.52 -8.51
CA PRO A 2 9.88 -9.84 -7.89
C PRO A 2 9.41 -8.70 -8.81
N GLN A 3 8.10 -8.55 -8.97
CA GLN A 3 7.53 -7.49 -9.79
C GLN A 3 7.76 -6.14 -9.09
N LEU A 4 8.29 -5.13 -9.79
CA LEU A 4 8.43 -3.79 -9.23
C LEU A 4 7.04 -3.20 -8.90
N PRO A 5 6.85 -2.53 -7.74
CA PRO A 5 5.60 -1.85 -7.40
C PRO A 5 5.20 -0.87 -8.50
N ARG A 6 3.93 -0.86 -8.85
CA ARG A 6 3.41 0.01 -9.92
C ARG A 6 2.89 1.32 -9.33
N ARG A 7 3.08 2.40 -10.09
CA ARG A 7 2.42 3.69 -9.81
C ARG A 7 0.92 3.53 -10.03
N MET A 8 0.11 4.06 -9.13
CA MET A 8 -1.36 4.00 -9.23
C MET A 8 -1.91 4.74 -10.48
N PRO A 9 -2.82 4.13 -11.27
CA PRO A 9 -3.50 4.79 -12.40
C PRO A 9 -4.70 5.67 -11.97
N ARG A 10 -5.48 6.19 -12.94
CA ARG A 10 -6.60 7.17 -12.76
C ARG A 10 -7.44 6.91 -11.50
N GLY A 11 -7.69 7.97 -10.70
CA GLY A 11 -8.36 7.88 -9.38
C GLY A 11 -7.42 8.04 -8.18
N TYR A 12 -6.13 8.19 -8.47
CA TYR A 12 -5.00 8.34 -7.55
C TYR A 12 -5.16 9.35 -6.39
N LEU A 13 -5.82 10.49 -6.61
CA LEU A 13 -6.04 11.50 -5.56
C LEU A 13 -6.88 10.95 -4.40
N LYS A 14 -7.92 10.16 -4.67
CA LYS A 14 -8.77 9.56 -3.61
C LYS A 14 -8.00 8.57 -2.74
N VAL A 15 -7.07 7.83 -3.34
CA VAL A 15 -6.20 6.89 -2.60
C VAL A 15 -5.24 7.67 -1.71
N LYS A 16 -4.62 8.73 -2.24
CA LYS A 16 -3.75 9.63 -1.47
C LYS A 16 -4.50 10.31 -0.33
N GLU A 17 -5.69 10.84 -0.57
CA GLU A 17 -6.56 11.40 0.47
C GLU A 17 -6.82 10.39 1.57
N LYS A 18 -7.15 9.14 1.22
CA LYS A 18 -7.36 8.07 2.19
C LYS A 18 -6.10 7.78 3.00
N VAL A 19 -4.92 7.76 2.39
CA VAL A 19 -3.64 7.59 3.11
C VAL A 19 -3.44 8.73 4.12
N LEU A 20 -3.63 9.98 3.71
CA LEU A 20 -3.50 11.16 4.59
C LEU A 20 -4.54 11.17 5.73
N GLN A 21 -5.71 10.55 5.53
CA GLN A 21 -6.73 10.39 6.56
C GLN A 21 -6.44 9.23 7.52
N THR A 22 -5.66 8.23 7.09
CA THR A 22 -5.39 7.02 7.87
C THR A 22 -4.08 7.10 8.66
N VAL A 23 -3.07 7.81 8.13
CA VAL A 23 -1.74 7.94 8.73
C VAL A 23 -1.41 9.41 8.95
N SER A 24 -1.53 9.87 10.20
CA SER A 24 -1.34 11.26 10.63
C SER A 24 0.00 11.86 10.19
N GLU A 25 1.06 11.10 10.32
CA GLU A 25 2.44 11.50 10.07
C GLU A 25 2.65 11.80 8.58
N VAL A 26 2.05 10.99 7.70
CA VAL A 26 2.09 11.23 6.25
C VAL A 26 1.41 12.56 5.92
N LYS A 27 0.30 12.89 6.60
CA LYS A 27 -0.36 14.19 6.44
C LYS A 27 0.48 15.35 6.95
N GLU A 28 1.22 15.17 8.04
CA GLU A 28 2.13 16.20 8.55
C GLU A 28 3.26 16.51 7.57
N PHE A 29 3.81 15.51 6.87
CA PHE A 29 4.87 15.74 5.88
C PHE A 29 4.35 16.32 4.56
N TYR A 30 3.28 15.75 4.00
CA TYR A 30 2.85 16.07 2.64
C TYR A 30 1.71 17.09 2.55
N LYS A 31 0.98 17.33 3.66
CA LYS A 31 -0.14 18.27 3.83
C LYS A 31 -1.38 17.96 2.98
N THR A 32 -1.23 17.86 1.66
CA THR A 32 -2.32 17.69 0.70
C THR A 32 -2.03 16.54 -0.28
N ALA A 33 -3.08 15.93 -0.84
CA ALA A 33 -2.97 14.77 -1.72
C ALA A 33 -2.34 15.10 -3.07
N ASP A 34 -2.51 16.33 -3.55
CA ASP A 34 -1.93 16.85 -4.78
C ASP A 34 -0.47 17.29 -4.64
N ASN A 35 0.14 17.16 -3.45
CA ASN A 35 1.57 17.40 -3.28
C ASN A 35 2.38 16.57 -4.30
N PRO A 36 3.19 17.20 -5.16
CA PRO A 36 3.88 16.52 -6.26
C PRO A 36 4.99 15.58 -5.80
N LEU A 37 5.47 15.72 -4.55
CA LEU A 37 6.45 14.81 -3.95
C LEU A 37 5.78 13.60 -3.28
N PHE A 38 4.48 13.65 -3.01
CA PHE A 38 3.77 12.53 -2.42
C PHE A 38 3.48 11.50 -3.50
N GLU A 39 4.04 10.30 -3.38
CA GLU A 39 3.81 9.21 -4.33
C GLU A 39 3.26 7.95 -3.63
N VAL A 40 2.29 7.27 -4.24
CA VAL A 40 1.72 6.01 -3.72
C VAL A 40 1.87 4.91 -4.76
N PHE A 41 2.44 3.79 -4.31
CA PHE A 41 2.63 2.57 -5.10
C PHE A 41 1.77 1.45 -4.52
N TYR A 42 1.48 0.45 -5.34
CA TYR A 42 0.74 -0.73 -4.92
C TYR A 42 1.35 -2.01 -5.50
N ILE A 43 1.08 -3.12 -4.82
CA ILE A 43 1.37 -4.46 -5.30
C ILE A 43 0.11 -4.96 -6.00
N GLU A 44 0.17 -5.08 -7.32
CA GLU A 44 -0.97 -5.55 -8.13
C GLU A 44 -1.14 -7.06 -8.03
N HIS A 45 -0.02 -7.80 -8.03
CA HIS A 45 0.00 -9.25 -7.87
C HIS A 45 1.12 -9.69 -6.93
N GLY A 46 0.86 -10.72 -6.14
CA GLY A 46 1.81 -11.23 -5.17
C GLY A 46 1.35 -12.53 -4.49
N SER A 47 2.26 -13.10 -3.73
CA SER A 47 1.97 -14.21 -2.83
C SER A 47 2.42 -13.84 -1.43
N ALA A 48 1.58 -14.12 -0.44
CA ALA A 48 1.89 -13.91 0.97
C ALA A 48 1.71 -15.20 1.75
N MET A 49 2.56 -15.41 2.75
CA MET A 49 2.46 -16.49 3.73
C MET A 49 2.33 -15.87 5.11
N MET A 50 1.34 -16.31 5.89
CA MET A 50 1.10 -15.84 7.25
C MET A 50 1.19 -17.02 8.21
N ASP A 51 2.14 -16.92 9.14
CA ASP A 51 2.29 -17.83 10.28
C ASP A 51 1.95 -17.03 11.54
N ASP A 52 1.07 -17.60 12.37
CA ASP A 52 0.57 -16.99 13.60
C ASP A 52 1.13 -17.66 14.87
N PHE A 53 2.15 -18.51 14.74
CA PHE A 53 2.76 -19.29 15.81
C PHE A 53 1.80 -20.24 16.57
N SER A 54 0.58 -20.45 16.06
CA SER A 54 -0.39 -21.36 16.69
C SER A 54 -0.03 -22.84 16.54
N GLY A 55 1.02 -23.16 15.76
CA GLY A 55 1.39 -24.53 15.39
C GLY A 55 0.52 -25.12 14.28
N GLN A 56 -0.47 -24.37 13.77
CA GLN A 56 -1.21 -24.75 12.56
C GLN A 56 -0.37 -24.49 11.29
N PRO A 57 -0.61 -25.22 10.19
CA PRO A 57 0.08 -24.97 8.93
C PRO A 57 -0.09 -23.51 8.46
N CYS A 58 1.02 -22.92 8.01
CA CYS A 58 1.06 -21.56 7.49
C CYS A 58 0.05 -21.37 6.34
N LYS A 59 -0.72 -20.27 6.40
CA LYS A 59 -1.72 -19.94 5.39
C LYS A 59 -1.08 -19.19 4.23
N SER A 60 -1.36 -19.64 3.01
CA SER A 60 -0.84 -19.04 1.77
C SER A 60 -1.94 -18.30 1.01
N TYR A 61 -1.61 -17.11 0.52
CA TYR A 61 -2.50 -16.23 -0.24
C TYR A 61 -1.86 -15.85 -1.57
N LYS A 62 -2.70 -15.73 -2.61
CA LYS A 62 -2.33 -15.20 -3.92
C LYS A 62 -3.32 -14.11 -4.31
N PHE A 63 -2.82 -13.04 -4.89
CA PHE A 63 -3.58 -11.90 -5.40
C PHE A 63 -2.88 -11.34 -6.64
#